data_AF-A0A3P1W5L1-F1
#
_entry.id   AF-A0A3P1W5L1-F1
#
_cell.length_a   1.000
_cell.length_b   1.000
_cell.length_c   1.000
_cell.angle_alpha   90.00
_cell.angle_beta   90.00
_cell.angle_gamma   90.00
#
_symmetry.space_group_name_H-M   'P 1'
#
loop_
_entity.id
_entity.type
_entity.pdbx_description
1 polymer ?
#
loop_
_entity_poly.entity_id
_entity_poly.type
_entity_poly.pdbx_seq_one_letter_code
_entity_poly.pdbx_strand_id
1 'polypeptide(L)'
;MFNDEIIIGEFHESTPASRPQGYEDEAIWRRIEQYIAVRWGVRTVQWIIRGPGLFVPPLHPTTITSVERFNNYGSSAAPPGGWVTHKPIRTPFGVEVPPGYFRLQGSAGHDETPPADVLEAYSRLHDYLSAIKAEGSSGITSHTDAVPGVSRTVHRPAQAMARALEYSGAADILKAYRHV
;
A
#
# COMPACT_ATOMS: atom_id res chain seq x y z
N MET A 1 5.46 -13.27 -12.83
CA MET A 1 4.41 -13.00 -13.84
C MET A 1 3.18 -13.79 -13.44
N PHE A 2 2.32 -13.24 -12.57
CA PHE A 2 1.18 -13.97 -11.99
C PHE A 2 -0.18 -13.46 -12.47
N ASN A 3 -0.22 -12.45 -13.35
CA ASN A 3 -1.46 -11.80 -13.79
C ASN A 3 -1.42 -11.40 -15.29
N ASP A 4 -0.65 -12.09 -16.15
CA ASP A 4 -0.34 -11.58 -17.50
C ASP A 4 -1.56 -11.38 -18.41
N GLU A 5 -2.66 -12.09 -18.13
CA GLU A 5 -3.94 -11.96 -18.85
C GLU A 5 -5.00 -11.12 -18.10
N ILE A 6 -4.70 -10.71 -16.86
CA ILE A 6 -5.61 -9.95 -15.99
C ILE A 6 -5.16 -8.50 -15.87
N ILE A 7 -6.08 -7.60 -16.19
CA ILE A 7 -5.90 -6.16 -16.06
C ILE A 7 -6.71 -5.66 -14.86
N ILE A 8 -6.04 -5.05 -13.89
CA ILE A 8 -6.69 -4.31 -12.80
C ILE A 8 -7.07 -2.93 -13.35
N GLY A 9 -8.37 -2.66 -13.46
CA GLY A 9 -8.89 -1.38 -13.92
C GLY A 9 -9.03 -0.36 -12.80
N GLU A 10 -9.65 -0.76 -11.68
CA GLU A 10 -9.87 0.10 -10.52
C GLU A 10 -9.50 -0.63 -9.24
N PHE A 11 -8.90 0.10 -8.30
CA PHE A 11 -8.57 -0.38 -6.98
C PHE A 11 -9.00 0.63 -5.92
N HIS A 12 -9.71 0.13 -4.90
CA HIS A 12 -10.11 0.91 -3.74
C HIS A 12 -9.61 0.24 -2.45
N GLU A 13 -8.97 1.03 -1.59
CA GLU A 13 -8.44 0.63 -0.29
C GLU A 13 -9.02 1.57 0.77
N SER A 14 -9.66 1.03 1.81
CA SER A 14 -10.12 1.83 2.94
C SER A 14 -8.99 2.15 3.90
N THR A 15 -9.16 3.18 4.73
CA THR A 15 -8.28 3.41 5.88
C THR A 15 -8.41 2.25 6.88
N PRO A 16 -7.32 1.77 7.50
CA PRO A 16 -7.42 0.77 8.56
C PRO A 16 -8.10 1.34 9.80
N ALA A 17 -8.78 0.48 10.56
CA ALA A 17 -9.49 0.88 11.78
C ALA A 17 -8.53 1.27 12.93
N SER A 18 -7.33 0.69 12.96
CA SER A 18 -6.33 0.94 13.98
C SER A 18 -4.91 0.71 13.46
N ARG A 19 -3.95 1.35 14.12
CA ARG A 19 -2.51 1.17 13.92
C ARG A 19 -1.88 0.52 15.15
N PRO A 20 -0.66 -0.05 15.03
CA PRO A 20 0.05 -0.60 16.19
C PRO A 20 0.30 0.46 17.26
N GLN A 21 0.14 0.08 18.52
CA GLN A 21 0.34 0.98 19.66
C GLN A 21 1.80 1.46 19.72
N GLY A 22 1.99 2.76 19.94
CA GLY A 22 3.30 3.44 19.90
C GLY A 22 3.78 3.79 18.49
N TYR A 23 3.02 3.43 17.45
CA TYR A 23 3.33 3.66 16.05
C TYR A 23 2.11 4.22 15.30
N GLU A 24 1.44 5.23 15.86
CA GLU A 24 0.14 5.71 15.37
C GLU A 24 0.21 6.73 14.22
N ASP A 25 1.39 7.24 13.85
CA ASP A 25 1.51 8.22 12.75
C ASP A 25 1.15 7.59 11.39
N GLU A 26 -0.05 7.91 10.92
CA GLU A 26 -0.63 7.46 9.66
C GLU A 26 0.17 7.94 8.43
N ALA A 27 0.82 9.11 8.49
CA ALA A 27 1.59 9.63 7.35
C ALA A 27 2.86 8.79 7.09
N ILE A 28 3.46 8.25 8.15
CA ILE A 28 4.60 7.34 8.06
C ILE A 28 4.14 6.00 7.48
N TRP A 29 3.06 5.43 8.02
CA TRP A 29 2.52 4.17 7.51
C TRP A 29 2.12 4.24 6.04
N ARG A 30 1.47 5.32 5.59
CA ARG A 30 1.11 5.48 4.18
C ARG A 30 2.33 5.43 3.25
N ARG A 31 3.46 6.02 3.66
CA ARG A 31 4.70 5.97 2.86
C ARG A 31 5.26 4.55 2.83
N ILE A 32 5.29 3.88 3.97
CA ILE A 32 5.77 2.50 4.08
C ILE A 32 4.90 1.55 3.24
N GLU A 33 3.58 1.60 3.40
CA GLU A 33 2.60 0.75 2.70
C GLU A 33 2.50 1.05 1.19
N GLN A 34 2.93 2.22 0.74
CA GLN A 34 3.13 2.49 -0.70
C GLN A 34 4.38 1.80 -1.26
N TYR A 35 5.39 1.59 -0.42
CA TYR A 35 6.66 0.99 -0.82
C TYR A 35 6.60 -0.55 -0.84
N ILE A 36 5.78 -1.14 0.04
CA ILE A 36 5.68 -2.59 0.25
C ILE A 36 4.28 -3.11 -0.09
N ALA A 37 4.18 -4.41 -0.37
CA ALA A 37 2.90 -5.03 -0.72
C ALA A 37 2.06 -5.46 0.49
N VAL A 38 2.68 -5.49 1.67
CA VAL A 38 2.02 -5.94 2.89
C VAL A 38 1.21 -4.78 3.51
N ARG A 39 0.19 -5.09 4.31
CA ARG A 39 -0.68 -4.11 4.99
C ARG A 39 -0.78 -4.38 6.48
N TRP A 40 -0.77 -3.32 7.29
CA TRP A 40 -0.85 -3.38 8.75
C TRP A 40 -2.05 -2.61 9.24
N GLY A 41 -2.92 -3.28 9.98
CA GLY A 41 -4.30 -2.86 10.17
C GLY A 41 -5.17 -3.41 9.05
N VAL A 42 -6.17 -4.20 9.45
CA VAL A 42 -7.18 -4.78 8.55
C VAL A 42 -8.01 -3.66 7.94
N ARG A 43 -8.21 -3.73 6.62
CA ARG A 43 -8.99 -2.76 5.85
C ARG A 43 -9.79 -3.43 4.75
N THR A 44 -10.85 -2.78 4.30
CA THR A 44 -11.66 -3.25 3.18
C THR A 44 -10.98 -2.87 1.87
N VAL A 45 -10.99 -3.81 0.93
CA VAL A 45 -10.37 -3.65 -0.38
C VAL A 45 -11.33 -4.12 -1.47
N GLN A 46 -11.30 -3.42 -2.60
CA GLN A 46 -12.05 -3.77 -3.79
C GLN A 46 -11.18 -3.64 -5.03
N TRP A 47 -11.28 -4.63 -5.92
CA TRP A 47 -10.66 -4.61 -7.23
C TRP A 47 -11.72 -4.76 -8.32
N ILE A 48 -11.61 -3.96 -9.37
CA ILE A 48 -12.29 -4.22 -10.64
C ILE A 48 -11.24 -4.75 -11.61
N ILE A 49 -11.42 -5.97 -12.06
CA ILE A 49 -10.50 -6.65 -12.96
C ILE A 49 -11.17 -7.02 -14.28
N ARG A 50 -10.37 -7.16 -15.33
CA ARG A 50 -10.78 -7.66 -16.64
C ARG A 50 -9.83 -8.76 -17.07
N GLY A 51 -10.39 -9.81 -17.64
CA GLY A 51 -9.63 -10.88 -18.29
C GLY A 51 -9.89 -12.24 -17.65
N PRO A 52 -9.53 -13.32 -18.36
CA PRO A 52 -9.47 -14.65 -17.77
C PRO A 52 -8.18 -14.85 -16.96
N GLY A 53 -8.17 -15.91 -16.16
CA GLY A 53 -6.96 -16.45 -15.55
C GLY A 53 -6.96 -16.33 -14.03
N LEU A 54 -5.78 -16.53 -13.46
CA LEU A 54 -5.55 -16.43 -12.02
C LEU A 54 -5.34 -14.98 -11.62
N PHE A 55 -6.23 -14.44 -10.80
CA PHE A 55 -6.03 -13.18 -10.11
C PHE A 55 -5.31 -13.42 -8.79
N VAL A 56 -4.08 -12.93 -8.69
CA VAL A 56 -3.34 -12.81 -7.44
C VAL A 56 -3.49 -11.36 -6.94
N PRO A 57 -4.12 -11.13 -5.77
CA PRO A 57 -4.24 -9.79 -5.20
C PRO A 57 -2.86 -9.15 -5.02
N PRO A 58 -2.67 -7.88 -5.42
CA PRO A 58 -1.38 -7.21 -5.29
C PRO A 58 -1.00 -6.89 -3.83
N LEU A 59 -1.93 -7.04 -2.90
CA LEU A 59 -1.74 -6.75 -1.48
C LEU A 59 -1.72 -8.02 -0.65
N HIS A 60 -0.93 -8.02 0.42
CA HIS A 60 -0.82 -9.14 1.34
C HIS A 60 -0.95 -8.73 2.81
N PRO A 61 -1.44 -9.62 3.69
CA PRO A 61 -2.31 -10.74 3.36
C PRO A 61 -3.64 -10.20 2.81
N THR A 62 -4.30 -10.95 1.94
CA THR A 62 -5.62 -10.60 1.41
C THR A 62 -6.56 -11.78 1.51
N THR A 63 -7.79 -11.53 1.96
CA THR A 63 -8.89 -12.48 1.93
C THR A 63 -10.02 -11.97 1.04
N ILE A 64 -10.27 -12.64 -0.09
CA ILE A 64 -11.39 -12.32 -0.99
C ILE A 64 -12.67 -12.99 -0.47
N THR A 65 -13.66 -12.17 -0.10
CA THR A 65 -14.94 -12.63 0.46
C THR A 65 -16.04 -12.68 -0.60
N SER A 66 -16.06 -11.74 -1.55
CA SER A 66 -17.05 -11.70 -2.63
C SER A 66 -16.39 -11.55 -4.00
N VAL A 67 -16.99 -12.20 -4.99
CA VAL A 67 -16.64 -12.04 -6.41
C VAL A 67 -17.94 -11.89 -7.19
N GLU A 68 -18.02 -10.84 -7.98
CA GLU A 68 -19.16 -10.56 -8.85
C GLU A 68 -18.66 -10.42 -10.28
N ARG A 69 -19.45 -10.90 -11.24
CA ARG A 69 -19.21 -10.72 -12.67
C ARG A 69 -20.14 -9.66 -13.21
N PHE A 70 -19.64 -8.79 -14.07
CA PHE A 70 -20.49 -7.83 -14.76
C PHE A 70 -21.31 -8.53 -15.84
N ASN A 71 -22.63 -8.30 -15.83
CA ASN A 71 -23.57 -8.91 -16.76
C ASN A 71 -23.84 -7.99 -17.97
N ASN A 72 -23.08 -8.17 -19.04
CA ASN A 72 -23.24 -7.38 -20.27
C ASN A 72 -24.55 -7.66 -21.03
N TYR A 73 -25.03 -8.90 -20.99
CA TYR A 73 -26.07 -9.38 -21.92
C TYR A 73 -27.45 -9.59 -21.27
N GLY A 74 -27.54 -9.43 -19.95
CA GLY A 74 -28.75 -9.82 -19.23
C GLY A 74 -28.80 -11.34 -19.03
N SER A 75 -29.44 -11.76 -17.95
CA SER A 75 -29.75 -13.17 -17.70
C SER A 75 -31.16 -13.25 -17.13
N SER A 76 -31.74 -14.44 -17.07
CA SER A 76 -33.03 -14.64 -16.38
C SER A 76 -32.98 -14.25 -14.90
N ALA A 77 -31.79 -14.17 -14.30
CA ALA A 77 -31.58 -13.80 -12.90
C ALA A 77 -31.28 -12.30 -12.68
N ALA A 78 -30.90 -11.53 -13.71
CA ALA A 78 -30.58 -10.11 -13.58
C ALA A 78 -30.61 -9.37 -14.92
N PRO A 79 -31.10 -8.11 -14.97
CA PRO A 79 -31.07 -7.30 -16.18
C PRO A 79 -29.62 -7.01 -16.64
N PRO A 80 -29.42 -6.66 -17.93
CA PRO A 80 -28.11 -6.23 -18.43
C PRO A 80 -27.62 -4.98 -17.69
N GLY A 81 -26.31 -4.84 -17.53
CA GLY A 81 -25.67 -3.69 -16.88
C GLY A 81 -25.51 -3.80 -15.36
N GLY A 82 -25.83 -4.95 -14.77
CA GLY A 82 -25.68 -5.21 -13.34
C GLY A 82 -24.48 -6.08 -12.98
N TRP A 83 -24.09 -6.05 -11.70
CA TRP A 83 -23.16 -7.02 -11.11
C TRP A 83 -23.94 -8.23 -10.61
N VAL A 84 -23.46 -9.44 -10.91
CA VAL A 84 -24.07 -10.69 -10.44
C VAL A 84 -23.05 -11.51 -9.69
N THR A 85 -23.46 -12.17 -8.60
CA THR A 85 -22.57 -13.04 -7.82
C THR A 85 -21.96 -14.12 -8.70
N HIS A 86 -20.65 -14.28 -8.61
CA HIS A 86 -19.89 -15.31 -9.30
C HIS A 86 -19.22 -16.21 -8.27
N LYS A 87 -19.27 -17.53 -8.50
CA LYS A 87 -18.53 -18.49 -7.67
C LYS A 87 -17.15 -18.72 -8.29
N PRO A 88 -16.07 -18.10 -7.77
CA PRO A 88 -14.75 -18.26 -8.32
C PRO A 88 -14.17 -19.65 -7.99
N ILE A 89 -13.16 -20.06 -8.74
CA ILE A 89 -12.30 -21.18 -8.36
C ILE A 89 -11.22 -20.60 -7.44
N ARG A 90 -11.17 -21.04 -6.18
CA ARG A 90 -10.17 -20.57 -5.21
C ARG A 90 -8.89 -21.40 -5.37
N THR A 91 -7.75 -20.73 -5.41
CA THR A 91 -6.42 -21.35 -5.43
C THR A 91 -5.63 -20.90 -4.21
N PRO A 92 -4.51 -21.55 -3.85
CA PRO A 92 -3.66 -21.10 -2.76
C PRO A 92 -3.09 -19.69 -2.93
N PHE A 93 -3.03 -19.18 -4.17
CA PHE A 93 -2.44 -17.89 -4.49
C PHE A 93 -3.47 -16.78 -4.77
N GLY A 94 -4.73 -17.13 -4.97
CA GLY A 94 -5.76 -16.16 -5.33
C GLY A 94 -7.04 -16.80 -5.85
N VAL A 95 -7.66 -16.18 -6.85
CA VAL A 95 -8.90 -16.66 -7.45
C VAL A 95 -8.79 -16.72 -8.96
N GLU A 96 -9.22 -17.83 -9.55
CA GLU A 96 -9.29 -17.99 -10.99
C GLU A 96 -10.67 -17.58 -11.50
N VAL A 97 -10.68 -16.77 -12.55
CA VAL A 97 -11.87 -16.19 -13.17
C VAL A 97 -11.92 -16.47 -14.68
N PRO A 98 -13.11 -16.73 -15.25
CA PRO A 98 -13.26 -16.89 -16.70
C PRO A 98 -13.17 -15.53 -17.42
N PRO A 99 -13.17 -15.47 -18.76
CA PRO A 99 -13.14 -14.20 -19.48
C PRO A 99 -14.31 -13.28 -19.09
N GLY A 100 -14.02 -12.04 -18.71
CA GLY A 100 -15.05 -11.05 -18.37
C GLY A 100 -14.53 -9.90 -17.52
N TYR A 101 -15.47 -9.15 -16.95
CA TYR A 101 -15.21 -8.10 -15.97
C TYR A 101 -15.70 -8.58 -14.60
N PHE A 102 -14.86 -8.45 -13.58
CA PHE A 102 -15.15 -8.89 -12.24
C PHE A 102 -14.91 -7.79 -11.23
N ARG A 103 -15.76 -7.76 -10.21
CA ARG A 103 -15.58 -6.95 -9.01
C ARG A 103 -15.31 -7.92 -7.86
N LEU A 104 -14.17 -7.76 -7.22
CA LEU A 104 -13.73 -8.57 -6.09
C LEU A 104 -13.69 -7.69 -4.87
N GLN A 105 -14.23 -8.17 -3.76
CA GLN A 105 -14.14 -7.48 -2.47
C GLN A 105 -13.58 -8.42 -1.42
N GLY A 106 -12.93 -7.82 -0.43
CA GLY A 106 -12.27 -8.56 0.62
C GLY A 106 -11.69 -7.66 1.70
N SER A 107 -10.83 -8.25 2.49
CA SER A 107 -9.99 -7.55 3.45
C SER A 107 -8.51 -7.71 3.10
N ALA A 108 -7.72 -6.68 3.39
CA ALA A 108 -6.27 -6.73 3.33
C ALA A 108 -5.65 -6.29 4.67
N GLY A 109 -4.54 -6.93 5.03
CA GLY A 109 -3.70 -6.59 6.17
C GLY A 109 -3.82 -7.51 7.39
N HIS A 110 -2.82 -7.42 8.25
CA HIS A 110 -2.77 -8.09 9.55
C HIS A 110 -3.30 -7.16 10.66
N ASP A 111 -3.96 -7.72 11.66
CA ASP A 111 -4.19 -7.10 12.97
C ASP A 111 -3.05 -7.38 13.97
N GLU A 112 -2.07 -8.19 13.56
CA GLU A 112 -0.90 -8.55 14.35
C GLU A 112 0.11 -7.42 14.50
N THR A 113 0.94 -7.53 15.54
CA THR A 113 2.09 -6.64 15.75
C THR A 113 3.06 -6.76 14.56
N PRO A 114 3.46 -5.64 13.93
CA PRO A 114 4.44 -5.68 12.85
C PRO A 114 5.75 -6.33 13.31
N PRO A 115 6.45 -7.05 12.40
CA PRO A 115 7.81 -7.52 12.65
C PRO A 115 8.76 -6.39 13.07
N ALA A 116 9.78 -6.73 13.87
CA ALA A 116 10.67 -5.75 14.49
C ALA A 116 11.45 -4.89 13.48
N ASP A 117 11.80 -5.46 12.33
CA ASP A 117 12.43 -4.78 11.20
C ASP A 117 11.50 -3.74 10.55
N VAL A 118 10.20 -4.03 10.43
CA VAL A 118 9.20 -3.05 9.96
C VAL A 118 9.06 -1.90 10.95
N LEU A 119 9.07 -2.20 12.25
CA LEU A 119 9.04 -1.17 13.31
C LEU A 119 10.32 -0.32 13.31
N GLU A 120 11.48 -0.93 13.06
CA GLU A 120 12.74 -0.20 12.92
C GLU A 120 12.71 0.73 11.69
N ALA A 121 12.23 0.24 10.55
CA ALA A 121 12.06 1.05 9.35
C ALA A 121 11.11 2.25 9.60
N TYR A 122 10.03 2.03 10.36
CA TYR A 122 9.16 3.10 10.81
C TYR A 122 9.91 4.13 11.64
N SER A 123 10.62 3.70 12.69
CA SER A 123 11.34 4.61 13.58
C SER A 123 12.39 5.43 12.82
N ARG A 124 13.16 4.80 11.92
CA ARG A 124 14.14 5.51 11.07
C ARG A 124 13.49 6.58 10.20
N LEU A 125 12.37 6.26 9.57
CA LEU A 125 11.65 7.22 8.73
C LEU A 125 11.04 8.36 9.57
N HIS A 126 10.46 8.02 10.72
CA HIS A 126 9.89 8.97 11.67
C HIS A 126 10.95 9.95 12.18
N ASP A 127 12.10 9.44 12.60
CA ASP A 127 13.19 10.27 13.14
C ASP A 127 13.80 11.16 12.06
N TYR A 128 13.98 10.63 10.85
CA TYR A 128 14.45 11.41 9.71
C TYR A 128 13.49 12.55 9.35
N LEU A 129 12.19 12.28 9.29
CA LEU A 129 11.18 13.30 8.99
C LEU A 129 11.04 14.32 10.13
N SER A 130 11.16 13.87 11.38
CA SER A 130 11.15 14.73 12.56
C SER A 130 12.35 15.67 12.59
N ALA A 131 13.55 15.17 12.28
CA ALA A 131 14.77 15.98 12.15
C ALA A 131 14.59 17.07 11.08
N ILE A 132 14.02 16.70 9.93
CA ILE A 132 13.77 17.66 8.84
C ILE A 132 12.76 18.73 9.25
N LYS A 133 11.72 18.35 9.98
CA LYS A 133 10.70 19.29 10.49
C LYS A 133 11.27 20.20 11.58
N ALA A 134 12.10 19.67 12.48
CA ALA A 134 12.70 20.41 13.59
C ALA A 134 13.65 21.52 13.11
N GLU A 135 14.27 21.36 11.94
CA GLU A 135 15.11 22.39 11.32
C GLU A 135 14.30 23.60 10.80
N GLY A 136 12.97 23.65 10.98
CA GLY A 136 12.15 24.85 10.76
C GLY A 136 12.02 25.30 9.29
N SER A 137 12.54 24.50 8.37
CA SER A 137 12.92 24.93 7.03
C SER A 137 12.18 24.14 5.94
N SER A 138 10.87 23.95 6.11
CA SER A 138 10.06 23.21 5.12
C SER A 138 10.24 23.83 3.73
N GLY A 139 10.80 23.06 2.80
CA GLY A 139 11.07 23.51 1.42
C GLY A 139 12.41 24.19 1.18
N ILE A 140 13.29 24.31 2.18
CA ILE A 140 14.62 24.92 2.05
C ILE A 140 15.69 23.84 1.78
N THR A 141 16.57 24.10 0.82
CA THR A 141 17.66 23.19 0.40
C THR A 141 19.01 23.49 1.06
N SER A 142 19.17 24.66 1.67
CA SER A 142 20.37 25.03 2.42
C SER A 142 19.99 26.00 3.55
N HIS A 143 20.43 25.71 4.76
CA HIS A 143 20.25 26.59 5.90
C HIS A 143 21.59 26.82 6.60
N THR A 144 21.89 28.07 6.90
CA THR A 144 23.11 28.47 7.61
C THR A 144 22.71 29.23 8.86
N ASP A 145 22.99 28.64 10.02
CA ASP A 145 22.88 29.31 11.30
C ASP A 145 24.27 29.80 11.73
N ALA A 146 24.40 31.11 11.94
CA ALA A 146 25.63 31.71 12.43
C ALA A 146 25.41 32.22 13.86
N VAL A 147 26.12 31.60 14.82
CA VAL A 147 26.26 32.07 16.19
C VAL A 147 27.69 32.62 16.34
N PRO A 148 27.97 33.63 17.19
CA PRO A 148 29.33 34.15 17.33
C PRO A 148 30.34 33.03 17.65
N GLY A 149 31.28 32.80 16.72
CA GLY A 149 32.33 31.78 16.83
C GLY A 149 31.99 30.39 16.26
N VAL A 150 30.74 30.11 15.87
CA VAL A 150 30.33 28.81 15.30
C VAL A 150 29.27 29.00 14.21
N SER A 151 29.55 28.52 13.00
CA SER A 151 28.56 28.43 11.91
C SER A 151 28.16 26.97 11.67
N ARG A 152 26.87 26.70 11.59
CA ARG A 152 26.32 25.40 11.15
C ARG A 152 25.67 25.59 9.79
N THR A 153 26.25 24.97 8.76
CA THR A 153 25.64 24.88 7.43
C THR A 153 25.07 23.49 7.25
N VAL A 154 23.77 23.40 6.97
CA VAL A 154 23.10 22.16 6.60
C VAL A 154 22.70 22.24 5.13
N HIS A 155 23.24 21.34 4.32
CA HIS A 155 22.84 21.16 2.93
C HIS A 155 21.91 19.96 2.80
N ARG A 156 20.78 20.15 2.11
CA ARG A 156 19.83 19.08 1.83
C ARG A 156 19.42 19.09 0.36
N PRO A 157 19.40 17.93 -0.31
CA PRO A 157 18.93 17.87 -1.70
C PRO A 157 17.43 18.19 -1.75
N ALA A 158 16.98 18.85 -2.81
CA ALA A 158 15.56 19.19 -3.01
C ALA A 158 14.63 17.96 -2.98
N GLN A 159 15.18 16.79 -3.28
CA GLN A 159 14.46 15.52 -3.28
C GLN A 159 14.39 14.85 -1.89
N ALA A 160 14.90 15.47 -0.82
CA ALA A 160 14.98 14.87 0.52
C ALA A 160 13.63 14.37 1.07
N MET A 161 12.54 15.06 0.74
CA MET A 161 11.17 14.64 1.12
C MET A 161 10.62 13.53 0.23
N ALA A 162 10.93 13.57 -1.07
CA ALA A 162 10.49 12.56 -2.03
C ALA A 162 11.21 11.22 -1.84
N ARG A 163 12.49 11.27 -1.45
CA ARG A 163 13.36 10.12 -1.19
C ARG A 163 13.57 9.83 0.29
N ALA A 164 12.64 10.27 1.14
CA ALA A 164 12.78 10.12 2.59
C ALA A 164 12.94 8.66 3.04
N LEU A 165 12.27 7.72 2.38
CA LEU A 165 12.43 6.29 2.63
C LEU A 165 13.84 5.79 2.34
N GLU A 166 14.47 6.29 1.28
CA GLU A 166 15.83 5.90 0.90
C GLU A 166 16.85 6.54 1.86
N TYR A 167 16.73 7.84 2.12
CA TYR A 167 17.69 8.58 2.96
C TYR A 167 17.60 8.25 4.46
N SER A 168 16.45 7.80 4.94
CA SER A 168 16.33 7.23 6.30
C SER A 168 16.93 5.82 6.41
N GLY A 169 17.28 5.17 5.30
CA GLY A 169 17.70 3.77 5.28
C GLY A 169 16.55 2.77 5.54
N ALA A 170 15.31 3.24 5.70
CA ALA A 170 14.13 2.39 5.87
C ALA A 170 13.87 1.53 4.62
N ALA A 171 14.14 2.08 3.43
CA ALA A 171 13.94 1.37 2.16
C ALA A 171 14.73 0.06 2.08
N ASP A 172 15.96 0.03 2.62
CA ASP A 172 16.82 -1.16 2.57
C ASP A 172 16.26 -2.32 3.40
N ILE A 173 15.77 -2.00 4.61
CA ILE A 173 15.09 -2.96 5.49
C ILE A 173 13.82 -3.49 4.83
N LEU A 174 13.04 -2.61 4.21
CA LEU A 174 11.74 -2.94 3.64
C LEU A 174 11.81 -3.72 2.31
N LYS A 175 13.00 -3.96 1.74
CA LYS A 175 13.16 -4.67 0.46
C LYS A 175 12.52 -6.05 0.46
N ALA A 176 12.59 -6.78 1.58
CA ALA A 176 12.03 -8.13 1.71
C ALA A 176 10.49 -8.16 1.61
N TYR A 177 9.81 -7.04 1.85
CA TYR A 177 8.35 -6.93 1.86
C TYR A 177 7.77 -6.40 0.55
N ARG A 178 8.62 -6.14 -0.45
CA ARG A 178 8.18 -5.72 -1.78
C ARG A 178 7.76 -6.94 -2.58
N HIS A 179 6.57 -6.87 -3.18
CA HIS A 179 6.20 -7.84 -4.22
C HIS A 179 6.88 -7.42 -5.52
N VAL A 180 7.58 -8.37 -6.16
CA VAL A 180 8.16 -8.24 -7.51
C VAL A 180 7.17 -8.77 -8.55
#